data_AF-A0A8H8D543-F1
#
_entry.id   AF-A0A8H8D543-F1
#
_cell.length_a   1.000
_cell.length_b   1.000
_cell.length_c   1.000
_cell.angle_alpha   90.00
_cell.angle_beta   90.00
_cell.angle_gamma   90.00
#
_symmetry.space_group_name_H-M   'P 1'
#
loop_
_entity.id
_entity.type
_entity.pdbx_description
1 polymer ?
#
loop_
_entity_poly.entity_id
_entity_poly.type
_entity_poly.pdbx_seq_one_letter_code
_entity_poly.pdbx_strand_id
1 'polypeptide(L)'
;MFNPGIIHLIEGLNIGQPSNALTLTTEAHSFFGSFDMYFESMDDYSADSRHTYTIRSFNRLSSRQFRLPVTRTLLLSPNHTVDPPSPELLALHRSIGIILHLSAAGQYIEKIIDERDQLWARSDGSTGLGHIVSLGLGGWVGGRLAGLTG
;
A
#
# COMPACT_ATOMS: atom_id res chain seq x y z
N MET A 1 7.61 -11.53 7.90
CA MET A 1 7.38 -10.20 8.53
C MET A 1 8.29 -9.11 7.97
N PHE A 2 9.42 -9.40 7.32
CA PHE A 2 10.05 -8.44 6.41
C PHE A 2 10.56 -9.21 5.19
N ASN A 3 10.22 -8.77 3.99
CA ASN A 3 10.83 -9.23 2.74
C ASN A 3 11.86 -8.16 2.36
N PRO A 4 13.16 -8.33 2.61
CA PRO A 4 14.18 -7.34 2.25
C PRO A 4 14.19 -7.07 0.74
N GLY A 5 13.76 -8.05 -0.05
CA GLY A 5 13.52 -7.90 -1.48
C GLY A 5 12.42 -6.90 -1.80
N ILE A 6 11.59 -6.42 -0.88
CA ILE A 6 10.57 -5.45 -1.27
C ILE A 6 11.11 -4.04 -1.45
N ILE A 7 12.25 -3.72 -0.83
CA ILE A 7 12.85 -2.39 -0.86
C ILE A 7 13.19 -1.99 -2.30
N HIS A 8 13.76 -2.90 -3.09
CA HIS A 8 14.12 -2.60 -4.48
C HIS A 8 12.89 -2.34 -5.37
N LEU A 9 11.69 -2.81 -5.00
CA LEU A 9 10.46 -2.58 -5.75
C LEU A 9 9.85 -1.21 -5.49
N ILE A 10 10.15 -0.59 -4.35
CA ILE A 10 9.61 0.72 -3.94
C ILE A 10 10.64 1.85 -4.06
N GLU A 11 11.86 1.56 -4.47
CA GLU A 11 12.93 2.55 -4.65
C GLU A 11 13.03 3.09 -6.08
N GLY A 12 13.32 4.39 -6.19
CA GLY A 12 13.70 5.05 -7.44
C GLY A 12 12.66 4.92 -8.55
N LEU A 13 13.08 4.44 -9.71
CA LEU A 13 12.24 4.29 -10.91
C LEU A 13 11.32 3.06 -10.88
N ASN A 14 11.50 2.15 -9.93
CA ASN A 14 10.75 0.89 -9.86
C ASN A 14 9.32 1.09 -9.33
N ILE A 15 9.09 2.14 -8.53
CA ILE A 15 7.75 2.42 -7.98
C ILE A 15 6.72 2.82 -9.04
N GLY A 16 7.17 3.35 -10.19
CA GLY A 16 6.31 3.74 -11.30
C GLY A 16 6.06 2.63 -12.33
N GLN A 17 6.54 1.41 -12.09
CA GLN A 17 6.40 0.30 -13.03
C GLN A 17 4.96 -0.21 -13.10
N PRO A 18 4.53 -0.81 -14.23
CA PRO A 18 3.20 -1.39 -14.36
C PRO A 18 2.89 -2.45 -13.29
N SER A 19 3.90 -3.13 -12.77
CA SER A 19 3.77 -4.09 -11.67
C SER A 19 3.33 -3.47 -10.33
N ASN A 20 3.40 -2.15 -10.18
CA ASN A 20 2.82 -1.40 -9.06
C ASN A 20 1.50 -0.68 -9.43
N ALA A 21 0.89 -1.02 -10.57
CA ALA A 21 -0.36 -0.42 -11.02
C ALA A 21 -1.52 -1.43 -10.95
N LEU A 22 -2.69 -0.96 -10.53
CA LEU A 22 -3.93 -1.73 -10.53
C LEU A 22 -5.09 -0.85 -10.99
N THR A 23 -5.93 -1.36 -11.90
CA THR A 23 -7.13 -0.65 -12.34
C THR A 23 -8.31 -1.02 -11.44
N LEU A 24 -8.96 -0.01 -10.87
CA LEU A 24 -10.08 -0.15 -9.94
C LEU A 24 -11.21 0.82 -10.33
N THR A 25 -12.45 0.53 -9.90
CA THR A 25 -13.50 1.56 -9.92
C THR A 25 -13.14 2.68 -8.95
N THR A 26 -13.71 3.87 -9.14
CA THR A 26 -13.42 5.04 -8.30
C THR A 26 -13.61 4.77 -6.81
N GLU A 27 -14.69 4.07 -6.43
CA GLU A 27 -14.96 3.76 -5.03
C GLU A 27 -14.00 2.70 -4.49
N ALA A 28 -13.69 1.66 -5.27
CA ALA A 28 -12.72 0.64 -4.88
C ALA A 28 -11.32 1.24 -4.72
N HIS A 29 -10.95 2.17 -5.59
CA HIS A 29 -9.69 2.92 -5.51
C HIS A 29 -9.59 3.72 -4.22
N SER A 30 -10.66 4.39 -3.79
CA SER A 30 -10.68 5.13 -2.52
C SER A 30 -10.46 4.20 -1.32
N PHE A 31 -11.20 3.09 -1.21
CA PHE A 31 -11.01 2.15 -0.11
C PHE A 31 -9.65 1.43 -0.15
N PHE A 32 -9.12 1.14 -1.34
CA PHE A 32 -7.80 0.58 -1.49
C PHE A 32 -6.72 1.58 -1.07
N GLY A 33 -6.83 2.84 -1.49
CA GLY A 33 -5.91 3.92 -1.14
C GLY A 33 -5.83 4.20 0.37
N SER A 34 -6.98 4.17 1.07
CA SER A 34 -7.04 4.34 2.53
C SER A 34 -6.71 3.06 3.31
N PHE A 35 -6.18 2.01 2.65
CA PHE A 35 -5.85 0.71 3.27
C PHE A 35 -7.02 -0.03 3.93
N ASP A 36 -8.25 0.36 3.61
CA ASP A 36 -9.46 -0.28 4.11
C ASP A 36 -9.79 -1.54 3.32
N MET A 37 -9.41 -1.61 2.04
CA MET A 37 -9.61 -2.78 1.16
C MET A 37 -8.26 -3.38 0.76
N TYR A 38 -8.12 -4.71 0.84
CA TYR A 38 -6.85 -5.38 0.55
C TYR A 38 -7.03 -6.73 -0.15
N PHE A 39 -5.95 -7.21 -0.77
CA PHE A 39 -5.89 -8.46 -1.53
C PHE A 39 -5.13 -9.52 -0.73
N GLU A 40 -5.77 -10.65 -0.47
CA GLU A 40 -5.18 -11.82 0.20
C GLU A 40 -4.93 -12.91 -0.84
N SER A 41 -3.67 -13.32 -1.02
CA SER A 41 -3.31 -14.41 -1.94
C SER A 41 -3.99 -15.71 -1.54
N MET A 42 -4.38 -16.53 -2.52
CA MET A 42 -4.78 -17.91 -2.25
C MET A 42 -3.51 -18.73 -1.97
N ASP A 43 -3.47 -19.47 -0.85
CA ASP A 43 -2.31 -20.26 -0.39
C ASP A 43 -2.11 -21.57 -1.17
N ASP A 44 -2.94 -21.85 -2.18
CA ASP A 44 -2.79 -23.03 -3.02
C ASP A 44 -1.72 -22.74 -4.07
N TYR A 45 -0.48 -23.17 -3.86
CA TYR A 45 0.72 -22.91 -4.67
C TYR A 45 0.68 -23.40 -6.14
N SER A 46 -0.50 -23.55 -6.75
CA SER A 46 -0.66 -23.81 -8.18
C SER A 46 -0.30 -22.57 -9.02
N ALA A 47 0.24 -22.77 -10.22
CA ALA A 47 0.58 -21.66 -11.12
C ALA A 47 -0.66 -20.80 -11.49
N ASP A 48 -1.84 -21.42 -11.51
CA ASP A 48 -3.13 -20.78 -11.81
C ASP A 48 -3.66 -19.88 -10.68
N SER A 49 -3.19 -20.07 -9.44
CA SER A 49 -3.64 -19.27 -8.29
C SER A 49 -2.84 -17.98 -8.10
N ARG A 50 -1.71 -17.82 -8.79
CA ARG A 50 -0.72 -16.73 -8.56
C ARG A 50 -1.29 -15.32 -8.71
N HIS A 51 -2.39 -15.18 -9.45
CA HIS A 51 -3.10 -13.92 -9.65
C HIS A 51 -4.55 -13.97 -9.14
N THR A 52 -4.87 -14.95 -8.30
CA THR A 52 -6.17 -15.13 -7.69
C THR A 52 -6.11 -14.72 -6.22
N TYR A 53 -6.99 -13.79 -5.86
CA TYR A 53 -7.01 -13.18 -4.54
C TYR A 53 -8.41 -13.22 -3.93
N THR A 54 -8.45 -13.39 -2.62
CA THR A 54 -9.63 -13.05 -1.83
C THR A 54 -9.53 -11.58 -1.44
N ILE A 55 -10.45 -10.77 -1.96
CA ILE A 55 -10.54 -9.35 -1.64
C ILE A 55 -11.34 -9.20 -0.35
N ARG A 56 -10.80 -8.44 0.61
CA ARG A 56 -11.39 -8.22 1.93
C ARG A 56 -11.34 -6.75 2.29
N SER A 57 -12.04 -6.39 3.36
CA SER A 57 -12.00 -5.04 3.88
C SER A 57 -12.18 -4.99 5.39
N PHE A 58 -11.54 -4.02 6.02
CA PHE A 58 -11.77 -3.65 7.42
C PHE A 58 -13.00 -2.73 7.60
N ASN A 59 -13.43 -2.09 6.51
CA ASN A 59 -14.53 -1.15 6.50
C ASN A 59 -15.86 -1.86 6.19
N ARG A 60 -16.89 -1.60 7.00
CA ARG A 60 -18.21 -2.23 6.84
C ARG A 60 -18.96 -1.74 5.60
N LEU A 61 -18.75 -0.48 5.21
CA LEU A 61 -19.41 0.12 4.05
C LEU A 61 -18.92 -0.53 2.76
N SER A 62 -17.59 -0.59 2.57
CA SER A 62 -16.98 -1.28 1.43
C SER A 62 -17.34 -2.76 1.40
N SER A 63 -17.32 -3.45 2.56
CA SER A 63 -17.70 -4.86 2.64
C SER A 63 -19.12 -5.10 2.14
N ARG A 64 -20.07 -4.22 2.49
CA ARG A 64 -21.44 -4.29 2.01
C ARG A 64 -21.56 -3.90 0.53
N GLN A 65 -20.93 -2.81 0.12
CA GLN A 65 -21.01 -2.27 -1.25
C GLN A 65 -20.46 -3.27 -2.29
N PHE A 66 -19.33 -3.90 -1.98
CA PHE A 66 -18.66 -4.84 -2.88
C PHE A 66 -18.99 -6.31 -2.59
N ARG A 67 -19.82 -6.59 -1.59
CA ARG A 67 -20.19 -7.95 -1.15
C ARG A 67 -18.96 -8.79 -0.81
N LEU A 68 -18.08 -8.23 0.01
CA LEU A 68 -16.83 -8.87 0.46
C LEU A 68 -17.09 -9.85 1.63
N PRO A 69 -16.27 -10.91 1.79
CA PRO A 69 -15.12 -11.26 0.96
C PRO A 69 -15.52 -11.84 -0.40
N VAL A 70 -14.71 -11.59 -1.43
CA VAL A 70 -14.93 -12.14 -2.77
C VAL A 70 -13.64 -12.57 -3.43
N THR A 71 -13.67 -13.71 -4.12
CA THR A 71 -12.52 -14.21 -4.88
C THR A 71 -12.52 -13.64 -6.30
N ARG A 72 -11.37 -13.14 -6.74
CA ARG A 72 -11.14 -12.58 -8.08
C ARG A 72 -9.78 -12.98 -8.61
N THR A 73 -9.75 -13.34 -9.88
CA THR A 73 -8.50 -13.49 -10.64
C THR A 73 -8.24 -12.19 -11.38
N LEU A 74 -7.07 -11.58 -11.16
CA LEU A 74 -6.65 -10.39 -11.88
C LEU A 74 -6.31 -10.77 -13.32
N LEU A 75 -6.86 -10.01 -14.28
CA LEU A 75 -6.65 -10.27 -15.69
C LEU A 75 -5.23 -9.92 -16.09
N LEU A 76 -4.56 -10.87 -16.75
CA LEU A 76 -3.27 -10.65 -17.38
C LEU A 76 -3.49 -10.07 -18.78
N SER A 77 -2.56 -9.23 -19.25
CA SER A 77 -2.59 -8.77 -20.63
C SER A 77 -2.51 -9.97 -21.57
N PRO A 78 -3.33 -10.08 -22.64
CA PRO A 78 -3.44 -11.29 -23.47
C PRO A 78 -2.10 -11.80 -24.03
N ASN A 79 -1.15 -10.87 -24.26
CA ASN A 79 0.18 -11.15 -24.78
C ASN A 79 1.29 -10.94 -23.72
N HIS A 80 0.93 -10.77 -22.44
CA HIS A 80 1.86 -10.43 -21.36
C HIS A 80 2.76 -9.22 -21.67
N THR A 81 2.27 -8.26 -22.46
CA THR A 81 3.00 -7.04 -22.84
C THR A 81 3.08 -6.02 -21.72
N VAL A 82 2.23 -6.17 -20.71
CA VAL A 82 2.21 -5.35 -19.50
C VAL A 82 2.34 -6.29 -18.31
N ASP A 83 3.34 -6.02 -17.47
CA ASP A 83 3.56 -6.79 -16.24
C ASP A 83 2.34 -6.70 -15.33
N PRO A 84 1.91 -7.83 -14.72
CA PRO A 84 0.79 -7.82 -13.82
C PRO A 84 1.13 -7.15 -12.47
N PRO A 85 0.10 -6.75 -11.71
CA PRO A 85 0.29 -6.28 -10.34
C PRO A 85 1.10 -7.30 -9.53
N SER A 86 2.16 -6.82 -8.87
CA SER A 86 3.07 -7.65 -8.10
C SER A 86 2.36 -8.22 -6.87
N PRO A 87 2.37 -9.56 -6.69
CA PRO A 87 1.84 -10.18 -5.47
C PRO A 87 2.53 -9.67 -4.19
N GLU A 88 3.81 -9.31 -4.29
CA GLU A 88 4.60 -8.83 -3.16
C GLU A 88 4.17 -7.43 -2.74
N LEU A 89 3.91 -6.54 -3.70
CA LEU A 89 3.40 -5.20 -3.43
C LEU A 89 1.97 -5.23 -2.86
N LEU A 90 1.11 -6.14 -3.35
CA LEU A 90 -0.21 -6.35 -2.79
C LEU A 90 -0.14 -6.92 -1.35
N ALA A 91 0.79 -7.83 -1.07
CA ALA A 91 1.03 -8.35 0.27
C ALA A 91 1.57 -7.28 1.23
N LEU A 92 2.42 -6.37 0.74
CA LEU A 92 2.88 -5.21 1.51
C LEU A 92 1.72 -4.28 1.84
N HIS A 93 0.90 -3.92 0.85
CA HIS A 93 -0.29 -3.11 1.06
C HIS A 93 -1.20 -3.70 2.14
N ARG A 94 -1.52 -5.00 2.05
CA ARG A 94 -2.27 -5.73 3.08
C ARG A 94 -1.62 -5.63 4.45
N SER A 95 -0.30 -5.80 4.52
CA SER A 95 0.43 -5.76 5.80
C SER A 95 0.33 -4.38 6.44
N ILE A 96 0.45 -3.31 5.65
CA ILE A 96 0.24 -1.93 6.12
C ILE A 96 -1.19 -1.77 6.62
N GLY A 97 -2.19 -2.19 5.86
CA GLY A 97 -3.60 -2.11 6.27
C GLY A 97 -3.89 -2.84 7.58
N ILE A 98 -3.34 -4.05 7.77
CA ILE A 98 -3.46 -4.79 9.04
C ILE A 98 -2.85 -3.98 10.19
N ILE A 99 -1.65 -3.42 10.01
CA ILE A 99 -0.99 -2.62 11.04
C ILE A 99 -1.82 -1.38 11.38
N LEU A 100 -2.28 -0.63 10.38
CA LEU A 100 -3.11 0.58 10.57
C LEU A 100 -4.41 0.27 11.29
N HIS A 101 -5.07 -0.84 10.91
CA HIS A 101 -6.32 -1.27 11.52
C HIS A 101 -6.14 -1.69 12.98
N LEU A 102 -5.14 -2.53 13.28
CA LEU A 102 -4.90 -3.04 14.63
C LEU A 102 -4.32 -1.99 15.59
N SER A 103 -3.56 -1.03 15.07
CA SER A 103 -3.00 0.07 15.88
C SER A 103 -3.97 1.23 16.09
N ALA A 104 -5.13 1.23 15.41
CA ALA A 104 -6.02 2.38 15.29
C ALA A 104 -5.32 3.66 14.76
N ALA A 105 -4.14 3.53 14.14
CA ALA A 105 -3.36 4.66 13.65
C ALA A 105 -3.77 5.15 12.26
N GLY A 106 -4.71 4.46 11.59
CA GLY A 106 -5.17 4.80 10.24
C GLY A 106 -5.54 6.28 10.09
N GLN A 107 -6.42 6.80 10.95
CA GLN A 107 -6.86 8.20 10.90
C GLN A 107 -5.73 9.20 11.18
N TYR A 108 -4.80 8.85 12.06
CA TYR A 108 -3.66 9.70 12.39
C TYR A 108 -2.68 9.79 11.21
N ILE A 109 -2.42 8.67 10.53
CA ILE A 109 -1.52 8.60 9.39
C ILE A 109 -2.16 9.24 8.14
N GLU A 110 -3.45 9.03 7.89
CA GLU A 110 -4.19 9.68 6.80
C GLU A 110 -4.12 11.21 6.93
N LYS A 111 -4.30 11.75 8.14
CA LYS A 111 -4.13 13.19 8.40
C LYS A 111 -2.72 13.69 8.07
N ILE A 112 -1.68 12.93 8.42
CA ILE A 112 -0.29 13.30 8.10
C ILE A 112 -0.05 13.29 6.58
N ILE A 113 -0.60 12.30 5.86
CA ILE A 113 -0.47 12.20 4.40
C ILE A 113 -1.20 13.37 3.72
N ASP A 114 -2.44 13.66 4.11
CA ASP A 114 -3.22 14.79 3.60
C ASP A 114 -2.52 16.14 3.84
N GLU A 115 -1.97 16.35 5.04
CA GLU A 115 -1.18 17.54 5.35
C GLU A 115 0.06 17.67 4.47
N ARG A 116 0.67 16.53 4.08
CA ARG A 116 1.84 16.48 3.20
C ARG A 116 1.48 16.79 1.74
N ASP A 117 0.36 16.30 1.25
CA ASP A 117 -0.08 16.55 -0.11
C ASP A 117 -0.62 17.98 -0.27
N GLN A 118 -1.27 18.53 0.76
CA GLN A 118 -1.65 19.95 0.83
C GLN A 118 -0.44 20.88 0.95
N LEU A 119 0.69 20.40 1.47
CA LEU A 119 1.94 21.19 1.59
C LEU A 119 2.42 21.72 0.23
N TRP A 120 2.11 21.02 -0.85
CA TRP A 120 2.47 21.43 -2.21
C TRP A 120 1.52 22.49 -2.78
N ALA A 121 0.44 22.84 -2.07
CA ALA A 121 -0.67 23.64 -2.57
C ALA A 121 -1.14 24.77 -1.62
N ARG A 122 -0.35 25.20 -0.61
CA ARG A 122 -0.73 26.35 0.23
C ARG A 122 -0.27 27.68 -0.36
N SER A 123 -1.22 28.56 -0.64
CA SER A 123 -1.01 29.87 -1.27
C SER A 123 -0.38 30.94 -0.36
N ASP A 124 -0.23 30.65 0.94
CA ASP A 124 0.22 31.61 1.96
C ASP A 124 1.71 31.47 2.33
N GLY A 125 2.43 30.53 1.72
CA GLY A 125 3.85 30.28 1.98
C GLY A 125 4.14 29.64 3.35
N SER A 126 3.11 29.27 4.13
CA SER A 126 3.28 28.52 5.36
C SER A 126 3.39 27.02 5.05
N THR A 127 4.37 26.36 5.65
CA THR A 127 4.64 24.95 5.38
C THR A 127 4.76 24.16 6.68
N GLY A 128 3.95 23.09 6.84
CA GLY A 128 4.04 22.10 7.93
C GLY A 128 5.30 21.21 7.88
N LEU A 129 6.41 21.71 7.31
CA LEU A 129 7.67 20.98 7.15
C LEU A 129 8.23 20.46 8.48
N GLY A 130 7.98 21.14 9.59
CA GLY A 130 8.48 20.74 10.91
C GLY A 130 8.06 19.33 11.33
N HIS A 131 6.83 18.91 11.03
CA HIS A 131 6.35 17.56 11.33
C HIS A 131 7.01 16.50 10.43
N ILE A 132 7.18 16.79 9.15
CA ILE A 132 7.81 15.88 8.17
C ILE A 132 9.30 15.72 8.46
N VAL A 133 9.98 16.83 8.76
CA VAL A 133 11.39 16.84 9.14
C VAL A 133 11.58 16.10 10.47
N SER A 134 10.67 16.27 11.44
CA SER A 134 10.71 15.51 12.70
C SER A 134 10.52 14.00 12.47
N LEU A 135 9.63 13.58 11.57
CA LEU A 135 9.48 12.18 11.18
C LEU A 135 10.76 11.64 10.50
N GLY A 136 11.36 12.42 9.58
CA GLY A 136 12.61 12.04 8.92
C GLY A 136 13.82 11.96 9.86
N LEU A 137 13.95 12.91 10.78
CA LEU A 137 15.01 12.97 11.81
C LEU A 137 14.82 11.94 12.93
N GLY A 138 13.58 11.48 13.17
CA GLY A 138 13.26 10.38 14.08
C GLY A 138 13.68 8.98 13.59
N GLY A 139 14.41 8.90 12.48
CA GLY A 139 15.02 7.67 11.96
C GLY A 139 14.24 6.98 10.83
N TRP A 140 13.09 7.50 10.40
CA TRP A 140 12.34 6.91 9.27
C TRP A 140 13.03 7.10 7.91
N VAL A 141 13.85 8.15 7.73
CA VAL A 141 14.56 8.43 6.46
C VAL A 141 16.02 7.98 6.49
N GLY A 142 16.50 7.48 7.63
CA GLY A 142 17.89 7.09 7.83
C GLY A 142 18.02 5.64 8.28
N GLY A 143 17.85 4.69 7.36
CA GLY A 143 18.26 3.31 7.57
C GLY A 143 19.77 3.22 7.77
N ARG A 144 20.25 3.42 9.00
CA ARG A 144 21.57 2.96 9.45
C ARG A 144 21.38 2.24 10.78
N LEU A 145 21.48 0.92 10.70
CA LEU A 145 21.79 0.04 11.81
C LEU A 145 23.08 0.54 12.48
N ALA A 146 22.95 1.22 13.62
CA ALA A 146 24.07 1.38 14.54
C ALA A 146 24.23 0.04 15.28
N GLY A 147 25.18 -0.77 14.82
CA GLY A 147 25.66 -1.91 15.57
C GLY A 147 26.17 -1.45 16.93
N LEU A 148 25.60 -2.00 17.98
CA LEU A 148 26.12 -1.90 19.34
C LEU A 148 27.30 -2.87 19.44
N THR A 149 28.52 -2.35 19.35
CA THR A 149 29.69 -2.96 20.00
C THR A 149 29.87 -2.27 21.34
N GLY A 150 29.60 -3.01 22.41
CA GLY A 150 30.04 -2.76 23.77
C GLY A 150 30.41 -4.10 24.37
#